data_AF-A0ABD5VYC2-F1
#
_entry.id   AF-A0ABD5VYC2-F1
#
_cell.length_a   1.000
_cell.length_b   1.000
_cell.length_c   1.000
_cell.angle_alpha   90.00
_cell.angle_beta   90.00
_cell.angle_gamma   90.00
#
_symmetry.space_group_name_H-M   'P 1'
#
loop_
_entity.id
_entity.type
_entity.pdbx_description
1 polymer ?
#
loop_
_entity_poly.entity_id
_entity_poly.type
_entity_poly.pdbx_seq_one_letter_code
_entity_poly.pdbx_strand_id
1 'polypeptide(L)' 'MSPHSFSDPDTHYRVIRSDTPIDVDGFNLGEPTGEIQCEECGAEHLNVDEIPHEPWCSQRYVKSLFWQHHYAVDD' A
#
# COMPACT_ATOMS: atom_id res chain seq x y z
N MET A 1 -18.72 -0.03 5.39
CA MET A 1 -17.96 1.07 6.03
C MET A 1 -16.71 1.27 5.18
N SER A 2 -16.22 2.49 5.00
CA SER A 2 -14.91 2.66 4.35
C SER A 2 -13.85 2.14 5.32
N PRO A 3 -12.84 1.38 4.85
CA PRO A 3 -11.80 0.88 5.73
C PRO A 3 -11.06 2.04 6.40
N HIS A 4 -10.79 1.89 7.70
CA HIS A 4 -10.20 2.98 8.47
C HIS A 4 -8.67 2.92 8.51
N SER A 5 -8.06 1.73 8.49
CA SER A 5 -6.59 1.53 8.62
C SER A 5 -6.07 0.49 7.63
N PHE A 6 -4.77 0.53 7.27
CA PHE A 6 -4.19 -0.48 6.36
C PHE A 6 -4.17 -1.88 6.95
N SER A 7 -4.42 -1.98 8.26
CA SER A 7 -4.53 -3.22 9.02
C SER A 7 -5.99 -3.67 9.19
N ASP A 8 -6.95 -2.96 8.59
CA ASP A 8 -8.36 -3.32 8.59
C ASP A 8 -8.57 -4.54 7.67
N PRO A 9 -9.36 -5.56 8.08
CA PRO A 9 -9.63 -6.73 7.24
C PRO A 9 -10.22 -6.41 5.87
N ASP A 10 -10.88 -5.25 5.71
CA ASP A 10 -11.45 -4.79 4.43
C ASP A 10 -10.44 -3.98 3.58
N THR A 11 -9.16 -3.94 3.98
CA THR A 11 -8.07 -3.40 3.16
C THR A 11 -7.22 -4.50 2.56
N HIS A 12 -6.96 -4.40 1.27
CA HIS A 12 -6.27 -5.44 0.52
C HIS A 12 -5.05 -4.87 -0.19
N TYR A 13 -3.91 -5.48 0.12
CA TYR A 13 -2.61 -5.14 -0.43
C TYR A 13 -1.85 -6.42 -0.75
N ARG A 14 -0.96 -6.34 -1.74
CA ARG A 14 0.01 -7.40 -2.03
C ARG A 14 1.42 -6.86 -2.00
N VAL A 15 2.33 -7.67 -1.49
CA VAL A 15 3.77 -7.41 -1.58
C VAL A 15 4.21 -7.69 -3.01
N ILE A 16 4.82 -6.71 -3.67
CA ILE A 16 5.39 -6.90 -5.00
C ILE A 16 6.62 -7.80 -4.88
N ARG A 17 6.70 -8.77 -5.77
CA ARG A 17 7.83 -9.70 -5.87
C ARG A 17 8.47 -9.53 -7.24
N SER A 18 9.80 -9.60 -7.28
CA SER A 18 10.55 -9.51 -8.52
C SER A 18 10.15 -10.64 -9.48
N ASP A 19 9.84 -10.28 -10.72
CA ASP A 19 9.63 -11.19 -11.84
C ASP A 19 10.71 -11.03 -12.92
N THR A 20 11.77 -10.26 -12.63
CA THR A 20 12.88 -9.98 -13.54
C THR A 20 14.18 -10.65 -13.08
N PRO A 21 15.17 -10.79 -13.97
CA PRO A 21 16.52 -11.25 -13.60
C PRO A 21 17.21 -10.31 -12.60
N ILE A 22 18.04 -10.88 -11.71
CA ILE A 22 18.73 -10.15 -10.64
C ILE A 22 19.62 -9.00 -11.12
N ASP A 23 20.12 -9.04 -12.35
CA ASP A 23 20.93 -7.98 -12.94
C ASP A 23 20.11 -6.77 -13.42
N VAL A 24 18.76 -6.85 -13.40
CA VAL A 24 17.85 -5.78 -13.79
C VAL A 24 17.42 -4.95 -12.57
N ASP A 25 16.92 -5.60 -11.52
CA ASP A 25 16.34 -4.93 -10.35
C ASP A 25 17.09 -5.17 -9.04
N GLY A 26 18.10 -6.05 -9.04
CA GLY A 26 18.90 -6.39 -7.87
C GLY A 26 18.28 -7.43 -6.93
N PHE A 27 17.13 -8.01 -7.27
CA PHE A 27 16.42 -8.99 -6.46
C PHE A 27 16.49 -10.39 -7.06
N ASN A 28 16.45 -11.44 -6.23
CA ASN A 28 16.25 -12.78 -6.76
C ASN A 28 14.83 -12.91 -7.31
N LEU A 29 14.65 -13.79 -8.31
CA LEU A 29 13.33 -14.08 -8.85
C LEU A 29 12.38 -14.55 -7.73
N GLY A 30 11.25 -13.86 -7.59
CA GLY A 30 10.23 -14.09 -6.56
C GLY A 30 10.52 -13.45 -5.20
N GLU A 31 11.65 -12.75 -5.03
CA GLU A 31 11.99 -12.05 -3.81
C GLU A 31 11.11 -10.80 -3.63
N PRO A 32 10.65 -10.49 -2.40
CA PRO A 32 9.96 -9.23 -2.12
C PRO A 32 10.82 -8.02 -2.48
N THR A 33 10.27 -7.08 -3.25
CA THR A 33 10.98 -5.84 -3.62
C THR A 33 10.94 -4.78 -2.51
N GLY A 34 10.03 -4.97 -1.53
CA GLY A 34 9.71 -3.98 -0.50
C GLY A 34 8.56 -3.06 -0.87
N GLU A 35 8.16 -3.03 -2.15
CA GLU A 35 6.97 -2.28 -2.58
C GLU A 35 5.69 -3.04 -2.23
N ILE A 36 4.68 -2.26 -1.88
CA ILE A 36 3.33 -2.72 -1.55
C ILE A 36 2.39 -2.13 -2.59
N GLN A 37 1.55 -2.98 -3.16
CA GLN A 37 0.55 -2.59 -4.15
C GLN A 37 -0.85 -2.73 -3.59
N CYS A 38 -1.70 -1.73 -3.82
CA CYS A 38 -3.13 -1.81 -3.56
C CYS A 38 -3.81 -2.79 -4.54
N GLU A 39 -4.56 -3.76 -4.01
CA GLU A 39 -5.26 -4.74 -4.86
C GLU A 39 -6.52 -4.17 -5.54
N GLU A 40 -7.00 -3.00 -5.10
CA GLU A 40 -8.16 -2.33 -5.71
C GLU A 40 -7.73 -1.47 -6.91
N CYS A 41 -6.80 -0.54 -6.74
CA CYS A 41 -6.43 0.42 -7.79
C CYS A 41 -5.08 0.16 -8.47
N GLY A 42 -4.28 -0.79 -7.98
CA GLY A 42 -2.98 -1.12 -8.56
C GLY A 42 -1.86 -0.11 -8.27
N ALA A 43 -2.12 0.98 -7.54
CA ALA A 43 -1.08 1.90 -7.11
C ALA A 43 -0.10 1.23 -6.14
N GLU A 44 1.18 1.58 -6.23
CA GLU A 44 2.26 0.98 -5.45
C GLU A 44 3.16 2.03 -4.79
N HIS A 45 3.74 1.66 -3.65
CA HIS A 45 4.69 2.48 -2.92
C HIS A 45 5.49 1.65 -1.91
N LEU A 46 6.65 2.16 -1.47
CA LEU A 46 7.47 1.53 -0.42
C LEU A 46 6.88 1.67 1.00
N ASN A 47 5.89 2.55 1.15
CA ASN A 47 5.20 2.79 2.42
C ASN A 47 3.70 2.69 2.21
N VAL A 48 3.08 1.72 2.88
CA VAL A 48 1.64 1.44 2.80
C VAL A 48 0.77 2.63 3.19
N ASP A 49 1.24 3.49 4.09
CA ASP A 49 0.51 4.71 4.48
C ASP A 49 0.50 5.77 3.37
N GLU A 50 1.47 5.75 2.45
CA GLU A 50 1.69 6.82 1.47
C GLU A 50 1.50 6.34 0.02
N ILE A 51 0.73 5.27 -0.18
CA ILE A 51 0.38 4.80 -1.53
C ILE A 51 -0.39 5.91 -2.27
N PRO A 52 0.06 6.33 -3.46
CA PRO A 52 -0.61 7.36 -4.26
C PRO A 52 -1.83 6.78 -4.97
N HIS A 53 -2.86 6.44 -4.20
CA HIS A 53 -4.07 5.81 -4.70
C HIS A 53 -4.78 6.65 -5.78
N GLU A 54 -5.37 5.94 -6.74
CA GLU A 54 -6.28 6.55 -7.71
C GLU A 54 -7.50 7.21 -7.02
N PRO A 55 -8.07 8.29 -7.59
CA PRO A 55 -9.18 9.02 -6.97
C PRO A 55 -10.43 8.16 -6.72
N TRP A 56 -10.63 7.10 -7.49
CA TRP A 56 -11.78 6.21 -7.38
C TRP A 56 -11.61 5.09 -6.35
N CYS A 57 -10.41 4.89 -5.82
CA CYS A 57 -10.10 3.81 -4.89
C CYS A 57 -10.76 4.04 -3.53
N SER A 58 -11.48 3.03 -3.04
CA SER A 58 -12.08 3.05 -1.71
C SER A 58 -11.03 3.10 -0.58
N GLN A 59 -9.83 2.56 -0.81
CA GLN A 59 -8.70 2.59 0.11
C GLN A 59 -7.91 3.92 0.10
N ARG A 60 -8.26 4.94 -0.71
CA ARG A 60 -7.40 6.12 -0.97
C ARG A 60 -7.05 7.01 0.23
N TYR A 61 -7.81 6.90 1.32
CA TYR A 61 -7.57 7.64 2.56
C TYR A 61 -7.24 6.75 3.75
N VAL A 62 -6.98 5.47 3.48
CA VAL A 62 -6.52 4.55 4.52
C VAL A 62 -5.17 5.01 5.03
N LYS A 63 -5.05 5.15 6.35
CA LYS A 63 -3.83 5.52 7.07
C LYS A 63 -3.72 4.70 8.34
N SER A 64 -2.52 4.52 8.89
CA SER A 64 -2.34 3.86 10.19
C SER A 64 -3.16 4.53 11.29
N LEU A 65 -3.56 3.75 12.30
CA LEU A 65 -4.25 4.29 13.48
C LEU A 65 -3.42 5.36 14.19
N PHE A 66 -2.09 5.19 14.23
CA PHE A 66 -1.20 6.21 14.78
C PHE A 66 -1.33 7.53 14.01
N TRP A 67 -1.25 7.46 12.68
CA TRP A 67 -1.36 8.65 11.84
C TRP A 67 -2.70 9.35 12.05
N GLN A 68 -3.80 8.59 12.05
CA GLN A 68 -5.13 9.13 12.28
C GLN A 68 -5.22 9.86 13.62
N HIS A 69 -4.74 9.25 14.71
CA HIS A 69 -4.81 9.86 16.04
C HIS A 69 -3.92 11.11 16.21
N HIS A 70 -2.85 11.26 15.42
CA HIS A 70 -1.87 12.34 15.63
C HIS A 70 -1.91 13.44 14.57
N TYR A 71 -2.47 13.15 13.39
CA TYR A 71 -2.40 14.05 12.24
C TYR A 71 -3.74 14.24 11.52
N ALA A 72 -4.75 13.37 11.71
CA ALA A 72 -6.08 13.70 11.23
C ALA A 72 -6.60 14.87 12.06
N VAL A 73 -6.82 16.01 11.40
CA VAL A 73 -7.52 17.12 12.03
C VAL A 73 -9.00 16.76 11.99
N ASP A 74 -9.65 16.71 13.15
CA ASP A 74 -11.11 16.62 13.22
C ASP A 74 -11.69 17.84 12.49
N ASP A 75 -12.30 17.62 11.33
CA ASP A 75 -13.05 18.62 10.55
C ASP A 75 -14.52 18.68 11.02
#